data_AF-A0A2A4KMK3-F1
#
_entry.id   AF-A0A2A4KMK3-F1
#
_cell.length_a   1.000
_cell.length_b   1.000
_cell.length_c   1.000
_cell.angle_alpha   90.00
_cell.angle_beta   90.00
_cell.angle_gamma   90.00
#
_symmetry.space_group_name_H-M   'P 1'
#
loop_
_entity.id
_entity.type
_entity.pdbx_description
1 polymer ?
#
loop_
_entity_poly.entity_id
_entity_poly.type
_entity_poly.pdbx_seq_one_letter_code
_entity_poly.pdbx_strand_id
1 'polypeptide(L)'
;MDSVQLELPIAPLRHPGPLGARLSIQERFEAFHQLNPWILDQLEALTADCVDRGLKRVGIGMLFEVLRWQYGRATHGEPWKLNNDFRSRYVRTLLELHPEWSPLFETRGLRSA
;
A
#
# COMPACT_ATOMS: atom_id res chain seq x y z
N MET A 1 15.68 -8.14 19.48
CA MET A 1 14.37 -7.53 19.22
C MET A 1 13.86 -8.23 17.98
N ASP A 2 13.10 -9.29 18.21
CA ASP A 2 12.51 -10.14 17.19
C ASP A 2 11.76 -9.26 16.20
N SER A 3 12.32 -9.12 14.99
CA SER A 3 11.56 -8.63 13.86
C SER A 3 10.44 -9.62 13.66
N VAL A 4 9.29 -9.37 14.28
CA VAL A 4 8.05 -10.09 14.03
C VAL A 4 7.86 -10.02 12.53
N GLN A 5 8.13 -11.14 11.87
CA GLN A 5 7.80 -11.30 10.48
C GLN A 5 6.31 -11.02 10.43
N LEU A 6 5.91 -9.89 9.85
CA LEU A 6 4.54 -9.42 9.83
C LEU A 6 3.72 -10.40 8.99
N GLU A 7 3.29 -11.50 9.61
CA GLU A 7 2.42 -12.52 9.03
C GLU A 7 0.98 -12.03 9.12
N LEU A 8 0.74 -10.84 8.58
CA LEU A 8 -0.61 -10.38 8.33
C LEU A 8 -1.24 -11.29 7.24
N PRO A 9 -2.52 -11.65 7.38
CA PRO A 9 -3.16 -12.60 6.48
C PRO A 9 -3.30 -12.01 5.08
N ILE A 10 -2.57 -12.58 4.12
CA ILE A 10 -2.77 -12.28 2.70
C ILE A 10 -4.07 -12.95 2.24
N ALA A 11 -5.04 -12.14 1.82
CA ALA A 11 -6.28 -12.63 1.21
C ALA A 11 -6.24 -12.51 -0.32
N PRO A 12 -7.01 -13.33 -1.07
CA PRO A 12 -7.11 -13.19 -2.52
C PRO A 12 -7.56 -11.78 -2.93
N LEU A 13 -6.91 -11.21 -3.95
CA LEU A 13 -7.26 -9.90 -4.49
C LEU A 13 -8.68 -9.93 -5.09
N ARG A 14 -9.54 -9.06 -4.59
CA ARG A 14 -10.90 -8.85 -5.09
C ARG A 14 -10.94 -7.58 -5.91
N HIS A 15 -11.40 -7.69 -7.15
CA HIS A 15 -11.67 -6.50 -7.95
C HIS A 15 -13.14 -6.15 -7.86
N PRO A 16 -13.51 -4.87 -7.72
CA PRO A 16 -14.88 -4.49 -7.98
C PRO A 16 -15.22 -4.92 -9.41
N GLY A 17 -16.49 -5.29 -9.66
CA GLY A 17 -16.97 -5.57 -11.00
C GLY A 17 -16.75 -4.38 -11.95
N PRO A 18 -17.22 -4.42 -13.21
CA PRO A 18 -17.08 -3.30 -14.13
C PRO A 18 -17.77 -2.05 -13.57
N LEU A 19 -17.02 -1.26 -12.80
CA LEU A 19 -17.37 0.08 -12.40
C LEU A 19 -17.37 0.87 -13.70
N GLY A 20 -18.52 1.41 -14.10
CA GLY A 20 -18.66 2.11 -15.37
C GLY A 20 -17.56 3.16 -15.56
N ALA A 21 -17.17 3.40 -16.81
CA ALA A 21 -16.07 4.30 -17.22
C ALA A 21 -16.20 5.78 -16.74
N ARG A 22 -17.17 6.08 -15.88
CA ARG A 22 -17.52 7.40 -15.35
C ARG A 22 -17.03 7.65 -13.92
N LEU A 23 -16.50 6.64 -13.22
CA LEU A 23 -15.99 6.84 -11.86
C LEU A 23 -14.62 7.52 -11.85
N SER A 24 -14.44 8.44 -10.91
CA SER A 24 -13.16 9.05 -10.60
C SER A 24 -12.16 8.03 -10.03
N ILE A 25 -10.87 8.38 -10.05
CA ILE A 25 -9.81 7.56 -9.45
C ILE A 25 -10.07 7.34 -7.95
N GLN A 26 -10.65 8.32 -7.26
CA GLN A 26 -10.98 8.22 -5.84
C GLN A 26 -12.08 7.19 -5.60
N GLU A 27 -13.19 7.24 -6.33
CA GLU A 27 -14.29 6.27 -6.19
C GLU A 27 -13.84 4.85 -6.56
N ARG A 28 -13.00 4.71 -7.58
CA ARG A 28 -12.39 3.41 -7.94
C ARG A 28 -11.46 2.90 -6.85
N PHE A 29 -10.71 3.77 -6.21
CA PHE A 29 -9.86 3.43 -5.07
C PHE A 29 -10.69 2.97 -3.89
N GLU A 30 -11.75 3.70 -3.51
CA GLU A 30 -12.61 3.36 -2.39
C GLU A 30 -13.29 2.01 -2.59
N ALA A 31 -13.89 1.78 -3.76
CA ALA A 31 -14.51 0.49 -4.09
C ALA A 31 -13.50 -0.66 -4.05
N PHE A 32 -12.26 -0.43 -4.51
CA PHE A 32 -11.20 -1.42 -4.44
C PHE A 32 -10.71 -1.65 -3.00
N HIS A 33 -10.50 -0.59 -2.23
CA HIS A 33 -10.02 -0.64 -0.86
C HIS A 33 -11.03 -1.34 0.07
N GLN A 34 -12.32 -1.06 -0.08
CA GLN A 34 -13.39 -1.73 0.65
C GLN A 34 -13.40 -3.25 0.45
N LEU A 35 -13.00 -3.71 -0.75
CA LEU A 35 -12.92 -5.14 -1.06
C LEU A 35 -11.60 -5.78 -0.60
N ASN A 36 -10.57 -4.97 -0.32
CA ASN A 36 -9.23 -5.43 0.05
C ASN A 36 -8.64 -4.58 1.20
N PRO A 37 -9.32 -4.52 2.37
CA PRO A 37 -8.84 -3.71 3.50
C PRO A 37 -7.44 -4.16 3.96
N TRP A 38 -7.16 -5.47 3.86
CA TRP A 38 -5.88 -6.10 4.21
C TRP A 38 -4.67 -5.46 3.51
N ILE A 39 -4.83 -4.84 2.34
CA ILE A 39 -3.73 -4.14 1.66
C ILE A 39 -3.26 -2.95 2.50
N LEU A 40 -4.19 -2.18 3.08
CA LEU A 40 -3.82 -1.06 3.93
C LEU A 40 -3.11 -1.55 5.19
N ASP A 41 -3.64 -2.59 5.84
CA ASP A 41 -3.01 -3.19 7.03
C ASP A 41 -1.57 -3.64 6.75
N GLN A 42 -1.33 -4.28 5.60
CA GLN A 42 0.01 -4.67 5.17
C GLN A 42 0.92 -3.47 4.95
N LEU A 43 0.43 -2.42 4.29
CA LEU A 43 1.24 -1.22 4.02
C LEU A 43 1.56 -0.48 5.32
N GLU A 44 0.62 -0.40 6.24
CA GLU A 44 0.79 0.18 7.57
C GLU A 44 1.86 -0.58 8.35
N ALA A 45 1.75 -1.91 8.39
CA ALA A 45 2.72 -2.77 9.07
C ALA A 45 4.13 -2.66 8.47
N LEU A 46 4.25 -2.70 7.14
CA LEU A 46 5.54 -2.51 6.47
C LEU A 46 6.13 -1.12 6.74
N THR A 47 5.30 -0.09 6.83
CA THR A 47 5.74 1.26 7.16
C THR A 47 6.24 1.35 8.59
N ALA A 48 5.52 0.76 9.54
CA ALA A 48 5.92 0.68 10.94
C ALA A 48 7.26 -0.06 11.11
N ASP A 49 7.46 -1.18 10.42
CA ASP A 49 8.73 -1.91 10.42
C ASP A 49 9.88 -1.05 9.85
N CYS A 50 9.62 -0.26 8.81
CA CYS A 50 10.61 0.69 8.31
C CYS A 50 11.00 1.75 9.36
N VAL A 51 10.01 2.28 10.09
CA VAL A 51 10.23 3.28 11.15
C VAL A 51 11.02 2.68 12.31
N ASP A 52 10.67 1.48 12.75
CA ASP A 52 11.37 0.76 13.84
C ASP A 52 12.84 0.49 13.49
N ARG A 53 13.10 0.14 12.22
CA ARG A 53 14.46 -0.01 11.68
C ARG A 53 15.21 1.33 11.49
N GLY A 54 14.58 2.46 11.80
CA GLY A 54 15.19 3.78 11.74
C GLY A 54 15.32 4.36 10.32
N LEU A 55 14.57 3.84 9.34
CA LEU A 55 14.57 4.41 7.99
C LEU A 55 14.10 5.87 8.04
N LYS A 56 14.79 6.73 7.30
CA LYS A 56 14.46 8.16 7.21
C LYS A 56 13.52 8.49 6.05
N ARG A 57 13.39 7.57 5.09
CA ARG A 57 12.57 7.73 3.89
C ARG A 57 12.02 6.39 3.44
N VAL A 58 10.74 6.37 3.05
CA VAL A 58 10.06 5.20 2.50
C VAL A 58 9.25 5.61 1.27
N GLY A 59 9.40 4.85 0.19
CA GLY A 59 8.62 5.03 -1.03
C GLY A 59 7.45 4.06 -1.08
N ILE A 60 6.25 4.55 -1.36
CA ILE A 60 5.08 3.67 -1.53
C ILE A 60 5.27 2.62 -2.61
N GLY A 61 6.06 2.94 -3.65
CA GLY A 61 6.42 1.96 -4.68
C GLY A 61 7.20 0.78 -4.11
N MET A 62 8.15 1.04 -3.21
CA MET A 62 8.92 -0.01 -2.53
C MET A 62 8.01 -0.88 -1.66
N LEU A 63 7.12 -0.27 -0.88
CA LEU A 63 6.13 -1.02 -0.08
C LEU A 63 5.23 -1.91 -0.97
N PHE A 64 4.80 -1.40 -2.12
CA PHE A 64 4.00 -2.16 -3.09
C PHE A 64 4.77 -3.33 -3.70
N GLU A 65 6.06 -3.17 -4.00
CA GLU A 65 6.88 -4.29 -4.52
C GLU A 65 7.11 -5.36 -3.44
N VAL A 66 7.33 -4.96 -2.18
CA VAL A 66 7.43 -5.90 -1.06
C VAL A 66 6.11 -6.66 -0.89
N LEU A 67 4.98 -5.95 -0.91
CA LEU A 67 3.66 -6.55 -0.82
C LEU A 67 3.38 -7.49 -2.00
N ARG A 68 3.77 -7.11 -3.22
CA ARG A 68 3.66 -7.96 -4.41
C ARG A 68 4.45 -9.26 -4.26
N TRP A 69 5.66 -9.18 -3.71
CA TRP A 69 6.48 -10.37 -3.45
C TRP A 69 5.84 -11.28 -2.38
N GLN A 70 5.35 -10.70 -1.27
CA GLN A 70 4.63 -11.44 -0.23
C GLN A 70 3.37 -12.12 -0.79
N TYR A 71 2.60 -11.41 -1.61
CA TYR A 71 1.39 -11.94 -2.25
C TYR A 71 1.69 -13.10 -3.19
N GLY A 72 2.71 -12.97 -4.05
CA GLY A 72 3.09 -14.04 -4.98
C GLY A 72 3.54 -15.31 -4.27
N ARG A 73 4.20 -15.17 -3.10
CA ARG A 73 4.55 -16.31 -2.23
C ARG A 73 3.31 -16.96 -1.61
N ALA A 74 2.34 -16.17 -1.16
CA ALA A 74 1.14 -16.67 -0.49
C ALA A 74 0.12 -17.30 -1.45
N THR A 75 0.03 -16.81 -2.69
CA THR A 75 -0.97 -17.23 -3.68
C THR A 75 -0.42 -18.17 -4.76
N HIS A 76 0.76 -18.75 -4.53
CA HIS A 76 1.41 -19.66 -5.49
C HIS A 76 1.52 -19.08 -6.92
N GLY A 77 1.73 -17.77 -7.03
CA GLY A 77 1.91 -17.09 -8.32
C GLY A 77 0.63 -16.57 -8.98
N GLU A 78 -0.50 -16.45 -8.27
CA GLU A 78 -1.65 -15.72 -8.83
C GLU A 78 -1.26 -14.29 -9.25
N PRO A 79 -1.82 -13.79 -10.36
CA PRO A 79 -1.41 -12.51 -10.92
C PRO A 79 -1.78 -11.34 -10.00
N TRP A 80 -0.77 -10.62 -9.52
CA TRP A 80 -0.95 -9.34 -8.84
C TRP A 80 -1.49 -8.27 -9.80
N LYS A 81 -2.70 -7.75 -9.51
CA LYS A 81 -3.38 -6.70 -10.30
C LYS A 81 -3.69 -5.44 -9.50
N LEU A 82 -2.82 -5.02 -8.57
CA LEU A 82 -3.01 -3.73 -7.92
C LEU A 82 -2.72 -2.56 -8.88
N ASN A 83 -3.66 -1.62 -8.99
CA ASN A 83 -3.47 -0.45 -9.84
C ASN A 83 -2.47 0.53 -9.21
N ASN A 84 -1.45 0.92 -9.98
CA ASN A 84 -0.45 1.90 -9.55
C ASN A 84 -1.05 3.27 -9.21
N ASP A 85 -2.19 3.64 -9.82
CA ASP A 85 -2.89 4.88 -9.53
C ASP A 85 -3.35 4.99 -8.06
N PHE A 86 -3.49 3.86 -7.37
CA PHE A 86 -3.94 3.81 -5.97
C PHE A 86 -2.82 4.08 -4.98
N ARG A 87 -1.54 4.04 -5.40
CA ARG A 87 -0.38 4.29 -4.52
C ARG A 87 -0.50 5.61 -3.78
N SER A 88 -0.82 6.70 -4.49
CA SER A 88 -0.97 8.04 -3.89
C SER A 88 -2.12 8.11 -2.89
N ARG A 89 -3.21 7.37 -3.14
CA ARG A 89 -4.36 7.29 -2.23
C ARG A 89 -4.03 6.51 -0.97
N TYR A 90 -3.33 5.38 -1.08
CA TYR A 90 -2.83 4.66 0.09
C TYR A 90 -1.85 5.49 0.92
N VAL A 91 -0.92 6.23 0.31
CA VAL A 91 -0.06 7.16 1.07
C VAL A 91 -0.89 8.17 1.84
N ARG A 92 -1.87 8.80 1.18
CA ARG A 92 -2.74 9.77 1.85
C ARG A 92 -3.49 9.13 3.02
N THR A 93 -4.07 7.95 2.84
CA THR A 93 -4.76 7.22 3.92
C THR A 93 -3.82 6.88 5.08
N LEU A 94 -2.60 6.41 4.80
CA LEU A 94 -1.59 6.15 5.84
C LEU A 94 -1.22 7.42 6.61
N LEU A 95 -1.07 8.56 5.93
CA LEU A 95 -0.76 9.85 6.57
C LEU A 95 -1.96 10.46 7.31
N GLU A 96 -3.19 10.15 6.89
CA GLU A 96 -4.40 10.53 7.62
C GLU A 96 -4.52 9.74 8.95
N LEU A 97 -4.12 8.47 8.95
CA LEU A 97 -4.11 7.61 10.13
C LEU A 97 -2.89 7.83 11.05
N HIS A 98 -1.72 8.08 10.44
CA HIS A 98 -0.43 8.26 11.11
C HIS A 98 0.26 9.54 10.61
N PRO A 99 -0.19 10.73 11.06
CA PRO A 99 0.40 12.01 10.63
C PRO A 99 1.90 12.12 10.91
N GLU A 100 2.41 11.41 11.93
CA GLU A 100 3.82 11.34 12.28
C GLU A 100 4.70 10.71 11.18
N TRP A 101 4.11 9.95 10.25
CA TRP A 101 4.83 9.38 9.10
C TRP A 101 4.99 10.37 7.95
N SER A 102 4.44 11.59 8.04
CA SER A 102 4.58 12.61 7.01
C SER A 102 6.04 12.90 6.60
N PRO A 103 7.03 12.96 7.51
CA PRO A 103 8.44 13.13 7.14
C PRO A 103 9.06 11.91 6.47
N LEU A 104 8.49 10.72 6.66
CA LEU A 104 8.99 9.44 6.12
C LEU A 104 8.64 9.30 4.64
N PHE A 105 7.41 9.66 4.27
CA PHE A 105 6.95 9.63 2.89
C PHE A 105 7.30 10.95 2.21
N GLU A 106 8.33 10.94 1.36
CA GLU A 106 8.52 12.07 0.46
C GLU A 106 7.40 12.09 -0.58
N THR A 107 6.37 12.88 -0.32
CA THR A 107 5.51 13.38 -1.39
C THR A 107 6.42 14.27 -2.24
N ARG A 108 7.01 13.67 -3.28
CA ARG A 108 8.05 14.27 -4.13
C ARG A 108 7.75 15.74 -4.40
N GLY A 109 8.37 16.64 -3.62
CA GLY A 109 8.54 18.01 -4.04
C GLY A 109 9.39 17.90 -5.28
N LEU A 110 8.83 18.25 -6.43
CA LEU A 110 9.55 18.30 -7.69
C LEU A 110 10.72 19.28 -7.47
N ARG A 111 11.91 18.78 -7.11
CA ARG A 111 13.12 19.58 -7.21
C ARG A 111 13.48 19.58 -8.68
N SER A 112 13.04 20.62 -9.39
CA SER A 112 13.76 21.06 -10.56
C SER A 112 15.20 21.36 -10.12
N ALA A 113 16.14 20.64 -10.72
CA ALA A 113 17.53 21.08 -10.80
C ALA A 113 17.64 22.14 -11.90
#